data_AF-A0A0L6UPE6-F1
#
_entry.id   AF-A0A0L6UPE6-F1
#
_cell.length_a   1.000
_cell.length_b   1.000
_cell.length_c   1.000
_cell.angle_alpha   90.00
_cell.angle_beta   90.00
_cell.angle_gamma   90.00
#
_symmetry.space_group_name_H-M   'P 1'
#
loop_
_entity.id
_entity.type
_entity.pdbx_description
1 polymer ?
#
loop_
_entity_poly.entity_id
_entity_poly.type
_entity_poly.pdbx_seq_one_letter_code
_entity_poly.pdbx_strand_id
1 'polypeptide(L)'
;MRINIPDLPYHYIKLGVLCESTNDANDLNLHCVLRDSMKDWFGEIGGLDPSKLSTIWLKNHHEVIIKVPTSEAHKVLNCISTPSCSLSTIKHPLSLRVLSHSHCLVNLA
;
A
#
# COMPACT_ATOMS: atom_id res chain seq x y z
N MET A 1 18.40 25.90 15.70
CA MET A 1 16.98 25.80 16.04
C MET A 1 16.49 24.44 15.53
N ARG A 2 16.30 23.43 16.40
CA ARG A 2 15.74 22.14 15.97
C ARG A 2 14.25 22.35 15.77
N ILE A 3 13.79 22.26 14.53
CA ILE A 3 12.37 22.26 14.21
C ILE A 3 11.80 20.97 14.81
N ASN A 4 10.96 21.10 15.84
CA ASN A 4 10.16 19.98 16.33
C ASN A 4 9.16 19.64 15.23
N ILE A 5 9.55 18.74 14.33
CA ILE A 5 8.61 18.13 13.40
C ILE A 5 7.69 17.28 14.28
N PRO A 6 6.37 17.54 14.32
CA PRO A 6 5.46 16.70 15.06
C PRO A 6 5.63 15.26 14.58
N ASP A 7 5.77 14.33 15.52
CA ASP A 7 5.94 12.92 15.22
C ASP A 7 4.63 12.42 14.62
N LEU A 8 4.56 12.41 13.29
CA LEU A 8 3.35 12.02 12.57
C LEU A 8 3.28 10.49 12.66
N PRO A 9 2.26 9.92 13.33
CA PRO A 9 2.25 8.48 13.62
C PRO A 9 1.98 7.62 12.38
N TYR A 10 1.45 8.23 11.32
CA TYR A 10 1.04 7.53 10.10
C TYR A 10 1.39 8.28 8.83
N HIS A 11 1.64 7.50 7.79
CA HIS A 11 1.68 7.93 6.41
C HIS A 11 0.44 7.40 5.68
N TYR A 12 -0.04 8.17 4.72
CA TYR A 12 -1.12 7.78 3.83
C TYR A 12 -0.56 7.66 2.42
N ILE A 13 -0.75 6.50 1.82
CA ILE A 13 -0.21 6.19 0.49
C ILE A 13 -1.40 5.90 -0.42
N LYS A 14 -1.61 6.74 -1.42
CA LYS A 14 -2.65 6.57 -2.43
C LYS A 14 -2.10 5.74 -3.58
N LEU A 15 -2.78 4.63 -3.85
CA LEU A 15 -2.45 3.69 -4.91
C LEU A 15 -3.53 3.71 -5.97
N GLY A 16 -3.11 3.61 -7.23
CA GLY A 16 -3.95 3.21 -8.34
C GLY A 16 -3.96 1.70 -8.40
N VAL A 17 -5.14 1.14 -8.62
CA VAL A 17 -5.38 -0.30 -8.70
C VAL A 17 -5.86 -0.64 -10.10
N LEU A 18 -5.11 -1.52 -10.75
CA LEU A 18 -5.44 -2.11 -12.04
C LEU A 18 -5.77 -3.59 -11.79
N CYS A 19 -6.94 -4.01 -12.25
CA CYS A 19 -7.43 -5.39 -12.12
C CYS A 19 -8.24 -5.75 -13.35
N GLU A 20 -8.30 -7.04 -13.68
CA GLU A 20 -9.08 -7.53 -14.83
C GLU A 20 -10.57 -7.65 -14.50
N SER A 21 -10.91 -7.86 -13.23
CA SER A 21 -12.28 -7.94 -12.72
C SER A 21 -12.48 -7.02 -11.52
N THR A 22 -13.62 -6.33 -11.47
CA THR A 22 -14.00 -5.46 -10.34
C THR A 22 -14.14 -6.23 -9.03
N ASN A 23 -14.40 -7.55 -9.09
CA ASN A 23 -14.49 -8.39 -7.89
C ASN A 23 -13.12 -8.66 -7.25
N ASP A 24 -12.05 -8.48 -8.02
CA ASP A 24 -10.69 -8.72 -7.54
C ASP A 24 -10.15 -7.55 -6.71
N ALA A 25 -10.70 -6.35 -6.88
CA ALA A 25 -10.27 -5.14 -6.19
C ALA A 25 -10.87 -5.05 -4.76
N ASN A 26 -10.33 -5.88 -3.88
CA ASN A 26 -10.75 -5.99 -2.48
C ASN A 26 -9.55 -6.05 -1.52
N ASP A 27 -9.81 -5.88 -0.23
CA ASP A 27 -8.78 -5.85 0.81
C ASP A 27 -7.98 -7.15 0.88
N LEU A 28 -8.63 -8.31 0.68
CA LEU A 28 -7.96 -9.61 0.75
C LEU A 28 -6.87 -9.72 -0.32
N ASN A 29 -7.21 -9.40 -1.57
CA ASN A 29 -6.27 -9.45 -2.67
C ASN A 29 -5.17 -8.40 -2.51
N LEU A 30 -5.51 -7.18 -2.06
CA LEU A 30 -4.53 -6.14 -1.76
C LEU A 30 -3.53 -6.61 -0.69
N HIS A 31 -4.02 -7.25 0.37
CA HIS A 31 -3.17 -7.81 1.41
C HIS A 31 -2.28 -8.94 0.91
N CYS A 32 -2.80 -9.84 0.05
CA CYS A 32 -1.99 -10.91 -0.54
C CYS A 32 -0.85 -10.36 -1.38
N VAL A 33 -1.12 -9.38 -2.26
CA VAL A 33 -0.10 -8.75 -3.10
C VAL A 33 0.98 -8.06 -2.26
N LEU A 34 0.58 -7.28 -1.25
CA LEU A 34 1.53 -6.59 -0.38
C LEU A 34 2.33 -7.57 0.47
N ARG A 35 1.71 -8.60 1.05
CA ARG A 35 2.41 -9.61 1.85
C ARG A 35 3.46 -10.34 1.04
N ASP A 36 3.11 -10.80 -0.16
CA ASP A 36 4.01 -11.62 -0.97
C ASP A 36 5.16 -10.75 -1.51
N SER A 37 4.86 -9.53 -1.93
CA SER A 37 5.88 -8.54 -2.33
C SER A 37 6.80 -8.11 -1.17
N MET A 38 6.27 -8.04 0.06
CA MET A 38 7.07 -7.78 1.26
C MET A 38 7.97 -8.97 1.60
N LYS A 39 7.45 -10.20 1.46
CA LYS A 39 8.23 -11.42 1.66
C LYS A 39 9.40 -11.49 0.68
N ASP A 40 9.20 -11.05 -0.57
CA ASP A 40 10.25 -11.00 -1.58
C ASP A 40 11.40 -10.03 -1.20
N TRP A 41 11.09 -8.89 -0.58
CA TRP A 41 12.11 -7.89 -0.18
C TRP A 41 12.73 -8.13 1.19
N PHE A 42 11.90 -8.49 2.18
CA PHE A 42 12.24 -8.43 3.59
C PHE A 42 12.16 -9.80 4.30
N GLY A 43 11.77 -10.86 3.58
CA GLY A 43 11.55 -12.18 4.14
C GLY A 43 10.28 -12.27 5.01
N GLU A 44 10.00 -13.45 5.56
CA GLU A 44 8.77 -13.71 6.33
C GLU A 44 8.70 -12.93 7.66
N ILE A 45 9.85 -12.62 8.27
CA ILE A 45 9.95 -11.97 9.59
C ILE A 45 10.04 -10.44 9.46
N GLY A 46 10.60 -9.94 8.36
CA GLY A 46 10.73 -8.50 8.09
C GLY A 46 9.49 -7.85 7.49
N GLY A 47 8.48 -8.66 7.19
CA GLY A 47 7.22 -8.26 6.57
C GLY A 47 6.38 -7.33 7.44
N LEU A 48 5.45 -6.66 6.77
CA LEU A 48 4.49 -5.76 7.38
C LEU A 48 3.34 -6.55 8.03
N ASP A 49 3.02 -6.23 9.29
CA ASP A 49 1.84 -6.77 9.97
C ASP A 49 0.56 -6.18 9.33
N PRO A 50 -0.26 -7.01 8.65
CA PRO A 50 -1.48 -6.56 7.98
C PRO A 50 -2.48 -5.89 8.91
N SER A 51 -2.51 -6.28 10.19
CA SER A 51 -3.46 -5.74 11.18
C SER A 51 -3.21 -4.27 11.51
N LYS A 52 -2.02 -3.76 11.18
CA LYS A 52 -1.63 -2.36 11.40
C LYS A 52 -1.96 -1.46 10.22
N LEU A 53 -2.53 -2.00 9.15
CA LEU A 53 -2.93 -1.25 7.98
C LEU A 53 -4.42 -0.96 8.01
N SER A 54 -4.78 0.20 7.50
CA SER A 54 -6.18 0.52 7.22
C SER A 54 -6.29 1.00 5.79
N THR A 55 -7.32 0.55 5.09
CA THR A 55 -7.54 0.81 3.67
C THR A 55 -8.81 1.63 3.48
N ILE A 56 -8.79 2.52 2.49
CA ILE A 56 -9.95 3.30 2.07
C ILE A 56 -10.03 3.19 0.55
N TRP A 57 -11.04 2.48 0.05
CA TRP A 57 -11.27 2.32 -1.38
C TRP A 57 -12.03 3.51 -1.96
N LEU A 58 -11.60 3.96 -3.13
CA LEU A 58 -12.10 5.13 -3.83
C LEU A 58 -12.36 4.79 -5.31
N LYS A 59 -13.14 5.63 -5.99
CA LYS A 59 -13.40 5.57 -7.44
C LYS A 59 -13.75 4.15 -7.93
N ASN A 60 -14.75 3.52 -7.32
CA ASN A 60 -15.20 2.16 -7.68
C ASN A 60 -14.06 1.12 -7.67
N HIS A 61 -13.21 1.18 -6.65
CA HIS A 61 -12.08 0.28 -6.44
C HIS A 61 -10.89 0.43 -7.42
N HIS A 62 -10.85 1.51 -8.20
CA HIS A 62 -9.67 1.86 -9.01
C HIS A 62 -8.57 2.58 -8.20
N GLU A 63 -8.89 3.05 -7.00
CA GLU A 63 -7.94 3.70 -6.11
C GLU A 63 -8.11 3.18 -4.68
N VAL A 64 -7.00 3.08 -3.95
CA VAL A 64 -7.00 2.75 -2.53
C VAL A 64 -6.01 3.63 -1.78
N ILE A 65 -6.41 4.17 -0.63
CA ILE A 65 -5.50 4.82 0.29
C ILE A 65 -5.16 3.84 1.40
N ILE A 66 -3.87 3.59 1.62
CA ILE A 66 -3.37 2.78 2.73
C ILE A 66 -2.81 3.70 3.79
N LYS A 67 -3.34 3.60 5.01
CA LYS A 67 -2.77 4.18 6.22
C LYS A 67 -1.73 3.22 6.79
N VAL A 68 -0.49 3.68 6.91
CA VAL A 68 0.66 2.88 7.32
C VAL A 68 1.36 3.58 8.49
N PRO A 69 1.81 2.87 9.53
CA PRO A 69 2.71 3.44 10.54
C PRO A 69 3.97 4.04 9.89
N THR A 70 4.41 5.18 10.37
CA THR A 70 5.59 5.88 9.81
C THR A 70 6.85 5.01 9.77
N SER A 71 7.03 4.13 10.76
CA SER A 71 8.16 3.18 10.80
C SER A 71 8.15 2.18 9.64
N GLU A 72 7.00 1.90 9.05
CA GLU A 72 6.82 0.87 8.02
C GLU A 72 6.54 1.45 6.63
N ALA A 73 6.25 2.74 6.51
CA ALA A 73 5.82 3.38 5.27
C ALA A 73 6.84 3.22 4.13
N HIS A 74 8.14 3.29 4.45
CA HIS A 74 9.20 3.08 3.46
C HIS A 74 9.21 1.65 2.90
N LYS A 75 8.90 0.64 3.72
CA LYS A 75 8.79 -0.75 3.26
C LYS A 75 7.64 -0.90 2.27
N VAL A 76 6.50 -0.26 2.56
CA VAL A 76 5.32 -0.29 1.67
C VAL A 76 5.65 0.34 0.33
N LEU A 77 6.29 1.51 0.31
CA LEU A 77 6.68 2.18 -0.93
C LEU A 77 7.66 1.32 -1.77
N ASN A 78 8.65 0.70 -1.13
CA ASN A 78 9.60 -0.19 -1.83
C ASN A 78 8.92 -1.44 -2.37
N CYS A 79 8.02 -2.03 -1.58
CA CYS A 79 7.24 -3.21 -1.93
C CYS A 79 6.34 -2.96 -3.16
N ILE A 80 5.69 -1.81 -3.26
CA ILE A 80 4.84 -1.47 -4.42
C ILE A 80 5.66 -1.26 -5.70
N SER A 81 6.95 -0.95 -5.57
CA SER A 81 7.85 -0.77 -6.71
C SER A 81 8.30 -2.12 -7.33
N THR A 82 7.75 -3.24 -6.90
CA THR A 82 8.13 -4.59 -7.35
C THR A 82 7.36 -5.10 -8.55
N PRO A 83 7.93 -6.07 -9.28
CA PRO A 83 7.20 -6.85 -10.29
C PRO A 83 5.92 -7.48 -9.72
N SER A 84 5.98 -8.04 -8.51
CA SER A 84 4.88 -8.71 -7.81
C SER A 84 3.70 -7.78 -7.52
N CYS A 85 3.96 -6.48 -7.33
CA CYS A 85 2.94 -5.44 -7.24
C CYS A 85 2.55 -4.81 -8.57
N SER A 86 3.33 -4.94 -9.64
CA SER A 86 3.12 -4.18 -10.89
C SER A 86 2.52 -4.99 -12.04
N LEU A 87 2.51 -6.32 -11.96
CA LEU A 87 1.93 -7.20 -12.95
C LEU A 87 0.78 -8.01 -12.34
N SER A 88 -0.41 -7.90 -12.94
CA SER A 88 -1.49 -8.83 -12.62
C SER A 88 -1.10 -10.23 -13.09
N THR A 89 -1.19 -11.20 -12.19
CA THR A 89 -0.96 -12.62 -12.47
C THR A 89 -2.14 -13.41 -11.93
N ILE A 90 -2.27 -14.68 -12.35
CA ILE A 90 -3.30 -15.58 -11.83
C ILE A 90 -3.27 -15.68 -10.28
N LYS A 91 -2.10 -15.46 -9.66
CA LYS A 91 -1.92 -15.45 -8.21
C LYS A 91 -2.12 -14.07 -7.57
N HIS A 92 -1.97 -13.00 -8.35
CA HIS A 92 -2.07 -11.61 -7.91
C HIS A 92 -2.92 -10.84 -8.91
N PRO A 93 -4.25 -10.81 -8.75
CA PRO A 93 -5.12 -10.18 -9.75
C PRO A 93 -5.02 -8.63 -9.73
N LEU A 94 -4.20 -8.06 -8.85
CA LEU A 94 -4.00 -6.63 -8.70
C LEU A 94 -2.61 -6.20 -9.16
N SER A 95 -2.59 -5.15 -9.97
CA SER A 95 -1.41 -4.32 -10.21
C SER A 95 -1.62 -2.96 -9.52
N LEU A 96 -0.60 -2.53 -8.79
CA LEU A 96 -0.59 -1.36 -7.92
C LEU A 96 0.42 -0.35 -8.45
N ARG A 97 0.05 0.93 -8.40
CA ARG A 97 0.96 2.04 -8.70
C ARG A 97 0.79 3.13 -7.67
N VAL A 98 1.89 3.64 -7.12
CA VAL A 98 1.84 4.81 -6.24
C VAL A 98 1.38 6.04 -7.04
N LEU A 99 0.29 6.66 -6.61
CA LEU A 99 -0.20 7.93 -7.17
C LEU A 99 0.30 9.11 -6.36
N SER A 100 0.25 9.00 -5.04
CA SER A 100 0.73 10.04 -4.12
C SER A 100 0.98 9.48 -2.73
N HIS A 101 1.81 10.18 -1.96
CA HIS A 101 2.15 9.86 -0.58
C HIS A 101 2.11 11.15 0.23
N SER A 102 1.44 11.13 1.38
CA SER A 102 1.36 12.26 2.29
C SER A 102 1.31 11.81 3.74
N HIS A 103 1.68 12.71 4.65
CA HIS A 103 1.47 12.51 6.09
C HIS A 103 0.06 12.96 6.54
N CYS A 104 -0.71 13.59 5.64
CA CYS A 104 -2.05 14.09 5.91
C CYS A 104 -3.04 13.58 4.85
N LEU A 105 -4.15 12.97 5.28
CA LEU A 105 -5.19 12.45 4.38
C LEU A 105 -5.83 13.54 3.52
N VAL A 106 -5.96 14.76 4.04
CA VAL A 106 -6.56 15.92 3.34
C VAL A 106 -5.80 16.27 2.06
N ASN A 107 -4.50 15.99 1.99
CA ASN A 107 -3.67 16.30 0.84
C ASN A 107 -3.73 15.20 -0.25
N LEU A 108 -4.56 14.17 -0.07
CA LEU A 108 -4.67 13.01 -0.98
C LEU A 108 -6.04 12.93 -1.69
N ALA A 109 -6.91 13.93 -1.51
CA ALA A 109 -8.21 14.03 -2.20
C ALA A 109 -8.04 14.09 -3.73
#